data_AF-A0A962YTB7-F1
#
_entry.id   AF-A0A962YTB7-F1
#
_cell.length_a   1.000
_cell.length_b   1.000
_cell.length_c   1.000
_cell.angle_alpha   90.00
_cell.angle_beta   90.00
_cell.angle_gamma   90.00
#
_symmetry.space_group_name_H-M   'P 1'
#
loop_
_entity.id
_entity.type
_entity.pdbx_description
1 polymer ?
#
loop_
_entity_poly.entity_id
_entity_poly.type
_entity_poly.pdbx_seq_one_letter_code
_entity_poly.pdbx_strand_id
1 'polypeptide(L)'
;MWDIGGRQLRSRLLLGTARYPSLAVLQQAIAASGAEIVTVSLRRESATERTGNRFWSTIKALGVQILPNTAGCKTVKEAVTTAEMGREIFETSWLKLEVIGDDYTLQPHPFLLVEAAE
;
A
#
# COMPACT_ATOMS: atom_id res chain seq x y z
N MET A 1 -18.04 14.02 -3.94
CA MET A 1 -17.66 12.74 -3.34
C MET A 1 -17.64 11.67 -4.41
N TRP A 2 -16.88 10.60 -4.20
CA TRP A 2 -16.77 9.43 -5.09
C TRP A 2 -16.68 8.16 -4.23
N ASP A 3 -17.17 7.03 -4.77
CA ASP A 3 -17.18 5.76 -4.07
C ASP A 3 -16.13 4.81 -4.64
N ILE A 4 -15.45 4.09 -3.76
CA ILE A 4 -14.59 2.96 -4.11
C ILE A 4 -14.71 1.93 -2.99
N GLY A 5 -14.92 0.66 -3.34
CA GLY A 5 -15.01 -0.42 -2.36
C GLY A 5 -16.05 -0.20 -1.25
N GLY A 6 -17.15 0.52 -1.54
CA GLY A 6 -18.21 0.85 -0.58
C GLY A 6 -17.87 1.96 0.41
N ARG A 7 -16.78 2.70 0.19
CA ARG A 7 -16.38 3.85 1.01
C ARG A 7 -16.49 5.13 0.19
N GLN A 8 -17.27 6.08 0.72
CA GLN A 8 -17.37 7.42 0.17
C GLN A 8 -16.15 8.28 0.54
N LEU A 9 -15.55 8.91 -0.46
CA LEU A 9 -14.35 9.73 -0.35
C LEU A 9 -14.58 11.11 -0.94
N ARG A 10 -13.89 12.10 -0.40
CA ARG A 10 -13.89 13.49 -0.86
C ARG A 10 -12.63 13.79 -1.66
N SER A 11 -11.47 13.39 -1.15
CA SER A 11 -10.18 13.58 -1.79
C SER A 11 -9.99 12.57 -2.92
N ARG A 12 -9.51 13.06 -4.08
CA ARG A 12 -9.12 12.22 -5.23
C ARG A 12 -7.61 11.97 -5.28
N LEU A 13 -6.88 12.42 -4.26
CA LEU A 13 -5.44 12.24 -4.13
C LEU A 13 -5.15 11.04 -3.23
N LEU A 14 -4.41 10.08 -3.77
CA LEU A 14 -3.84 8.96 -3.04
C LEU A 14 -2.35 9.23 -2.80
N LEU A 15 -1.83 8.89 -1.63
CA LEU A 15 -0.40 9.01 -1.34
C LEU A 15 0.24 7.66 -1.08
N GLY A 16 1.50 7.50 -1.47
CA GLY A 16 2.35 6.39 -1.02
C GLY A 16 3.13 6.76 0.23
N THR A 17 3.70 5.79 0.93
CA THR A 17 4.54 6.02 2.13
C THR A 17 6.05 5.98 1.87
N ALA A 18 6.47 5.58 0.67
CA ALA A 18 7.89 5.42 0.35
C ALA A 18 8.59 6.77 0.10
N ARG A 19 9.91 6.82 0.32
CA ARG A 19 10.82 7.94 0.01
C ARG A 19 10.60 9.23 0.82
N TYR A 20 9.86 9.16 1.92
CA TYR A 20 9.84 10.26 2.89
C TYR A 20 11.12 10.23 3.74
N PRO A 21 11.71 11.40 4.05
CA PRO A 21 12.95 11.47 4.83
C PRO A 21 12.75 11.05 6.30
N SER A 22 11.51 11.08 6.82
CA SER A 22 11.16 10.56 8.14
C SER A 22 9.65 10.30 8.25
N LEU A 23 9.24 9.54 9.28
CA LEU A 23 7.83 9.35 9.65
C LEU A 23 7.10 10.66 9.96
N ALA A 24 7.79 11.63 10.57
CA ALA A 24 7.19 12.93 10.88
C ALA A 24 6.85 13.72 9.60
N VAL A 25 7.74 13.68 8.60
CA VAL A 25 7.47 14.34 7.31
C VAL A 25 6.36 13.63 6.54
N LEU A 26 6.27 12.29 6.62
CA LEU A 26 5.15 11.54 6.06
C LEU A 26 3.80 11.97 6.67
N GLN A 27 3.72 12.05 8.01
CA GLN A 27 2.50 12.49 8.71
C GLN A 27 2.08 13.90 8.28
N GLN A 28 3.03 14.83 8.24
CA GLN A 28 2.78 16.21 7.82
C GLN A 28 2.29 16.29 6.37
N ALA A 29 2.89 15.52 5.47
CA ALA A 29 2.50 15.48 4.07
C ALA A 29 1.07 14.92 3.89
N ILE A 30 0.72 13.85 4.61
CA ILE A 30 -0.62 13.28 4.57
C ILE A 30 -1.64 14.30 5.06
N ALA A 31 -1.40 14.92 6.23
CA ALA A 31 -2.29 15.93 6.79
C ALA A 31 -2.48 17.14 5.85
N ALA A 32 -1.38 17.67 5.29
CA ALA A 32 -1.41 18.82 4.40
C ALA A 32 -2.10 18.51 3.06
N SER A 33 -1.93 17.29 2.54
CA SER A 33 -2.52 16.87 1.25
C SER A 33 -4.04 16.64 1.32
N GLY A 34 -4.58 16.37 2.51
CA GLY A 34 -5.96 15.89 2.67
C GLY A 34 -6.22 14.55 2.01
N ALA A 35 -5.19 13.74 1.74
CA ALA A 35 -5.36 12.39 1.20
C ALA A 35 -6.11 11.50 2.19
N GLU A 36 -7.17 10.85 1.70
CA GLU A 36 -8.00 9.94 2.53
C GLU A 36 -7.62 8.48 2.34
N ILE A 37 -6.78 8.16 1.34
CA ILE A 37 -6.21 6.83 1.10
C ILE A 37 -4.69 6.93 1.06
N VAL A 38 -4.01 6.02 1.77
CA VAL A 38 -2.55 5.90 1.79
C VAL A 38 -2.13 4.47 1.46
N THR A 39 -1.24 4.32 0.49
CA THR A 39 -0.74 3.03 0.03
C THR A 39 0.54 2.62 0.75
N VAL A 40 0.65 1.36 1.15
CA VAL A 40 1.76 0.89 1.98
C VAL A 40 2.32 -0.45 1.46
N SER A 41 3.63 -0.58 1.40
CA SER A 41 4.31 -1.81 0.95
C SER A 41 4.77 -2.65 2.13
N LEU A 42 4.33 -3.91 2.20
CA LEU A 42 4.73 -4.83 3.28
C LEU A 42 6.19 -5.26 3.21
N ARG A 43 6.74 -5.39 2.00
CA ARG A 43 8.12 -5.87 1.79
C ARG A 43 9.17 -4.86 2.26
N ARG A 44 8.93 -3.56 2.01
CA ARG A 44 9.92 -2.51 2.31
C ARG A 44 9.98 -2.17 3.79
N GLU A 45 8.84 -2.20 4.47
CA GLU A 45 8.73 -1.76 5.86
C GLU A 45 9.09 -2.87 6.86
N SER A 46 8.95 -4.15 6.46
CA SER A 46 9.38 -5.31 7.26
C SER A 46 10.90 -5.53 7.27
N ALA A 47 11.62 -5.09 6.23
CA ALA A 47 13.08 -5.18 6.15
C ALA A 47 13.83 -4.33 7.19
N THR A 48 13.14 -3.40 7.85
CA THR A 48 13.70 -2.63 8.97
C THR A 48 13.24 -3.21 10.31
N GLU A 49 13.86 -4.32 10.72
CA GLU A 49 13.44 -5.17 11.87
C GLU A 49 13.30 -4.43 13.22
N ARG A 50 13.92 -3.26 13.40
CA ARG A 50 13.79 -2.45 14.63
C ARG A 50 12.72 -1.36 14.57
N THR A 51 12.19 -1.02 13.39
CA THR A 51 11.28 0.11 13.17
C THR A 51 9.90 -0.27 12.63
N GLY A 52 9.72 -1.50 12.13
CA GLY A 52 8.45 -1.95 11.56
C GLY A 52 7.26 -1.72 12.50
N ASN A 53 7.37 -2.08 13.79
CA ASN A 53 6.26 -1.92 14.73
C ASN A 53 5.87 -0.45 14.98
N ARG A 54 6.85 0.46 15.02
CA ARG A 54 6.61 1.91 15.13
C ARG A 54 6.01 2.48 13.86
N PHE A 55 6.43 2.01 12.69
CA PHE A 55 5.85 2.41 11.41
C PHE A 55 4.38 1.99 11.34
N TRP A 56 4.06 0.71 11.59
CA TRP A 56 2.69 0.20 11.50
C TRP A 56 1.74 0.89 12.48
N SER A 57 2.15 1.04 13.74
CA SER A 57 1.36 1.79 14.74
C SER A 57 1.14 3.24 14.34
N THR A 58 2.15 3.89 13.78
CA THR A 58 2.04 5.25 13.24
C THR A 58 1.04 5.34 12.10
N ILE A 59 1.12 4.42 11.14
CA ILE A 59 0.21 4.39 9.99
C ILE A 59 -1.24 4.12 10.42
N LYS A 60 -1.46 3.17 11.33
CA LYS A 60 -2.79 2.90 11.90
C LYS A 60 -3.36 4.12 12.62
N ALA A 61 -2.52 4.92 13.26
CA ALA A 61 -2.93 6.14 13.98
C ALA A 61 -3.27 7.34 13.06
N LEU A 62 -2.99 7.27 11.75
CA LEU A 62 -3.27 8.37 10.82
C LEU A 62 -4.77 8.60 10.56
N GLY A 63 -5.64 7.62 10.85
CA GLY A 63 -7.08 7.72 10.62
C GLY A 63 -7.50 7.76 9.14
N VAL A 64 -6.59 7.43 8.22
CA VAL A 64 -6.84 7.34 6.78
C VAL A 64 -7.13 5.89 6.37
N GLN A 65 -7.75 5.70 5.20
CA GLN A 65 -7.94 4.36 4.63
C GLN A 65 -6.58 3.81 4.17
N ILE A 66 -6.17 2.68 4.74
CA ILE A 66 -4.95 1.99 4.31
C ILE A 66 -5.25 1.12 3.08
N LEU A 67 -4.38 1.24 2.08
CA LEU A 67 -4.41 0.45 0.85
C LEU A 67 -3.08 -0.32 0.71
N PRO A 68 -2.96 -1.52 1.32
CA PRO A 68 -1.76 -2.32 1.18
C PRO A 68 -1.51 -2.65 -0.30
N ASN A 69 -0.23 -2.74 -0.68
CA ASN A 69 0.16 -3.10 -2.04
C ASN A 69 1.13 -4.29 -2.07
N THR A 70 1.19 -4.94 -3.23
CA THR A 70 2.09 -6.07 -3.50
C THR A 70 3.36 -5.62 -4.22
N ALA A 71 3.82 -4.38 -4.00
CA ALA A 71 4.95 -3.81 -4.71
C ALA A 71 6.20 -4.70 -4.63
N GLY A 72 6.83 -4.91 -5.78
CA GLY A 72 8.01 -5.76 -5.94
C GLY A 72 7.72 -7.26 -6.02
N CYS A 73 6.46 -7.70 -5.99
CA CYS A 73 6.10 -9.08 -6.32
C CYS A 73 6.25 -9.33 -7.82
N LYS A 74 6.82 -10.48 -8.20
CA LYS A 74 7.05 -10.85 -9.62
C LYS A 74 6.22 -12.03 -10.10
N THR A 75 5.58 -12.74 -9.16
CA THR A 75 4.77 -13.92 -9.44
C THR A 75 3.40 -13.77 -8.79
N VAL A 76 2.40 -14.50 -9.31
CA VAL A 76 1.05 -14.56 -8.74
C VAL A 76 1.10 -14.99 -7.28
N LYS A 77 1.84 -16.07 -6.98
CA LYS A 77 2.01 -16.59 -5.61
C LYS A 77 2.55 -15.53 -4.65
N GLU A 78 3.56 -14.77 -5.07
CA GLU A 78 4.11 -13.69 -4.26
C GLU A 78 3.09 -12.58 -3.99
N ALA A 79 2.33 -12.17 -5.00
CA ALA A 79 1.32 -11.13 -4.88
C ALA A 79 0.19 -11.57 -3.94
N VAL A 80 -0.36 -12.77 -4.13
CA VAL A 80 -1.43 -13.34 -3.29
C VAL A 80 -0.97 -13.47 -1.84
N THR A 81 0.22 -14.05 -1.60
CA THR A 81 0.76 -14.19 -0.23
C THR A 81 0.91 -12.82 0.44
N THR A 82 1.43 -11.83 -0.30
CA THR A 82 1.59 -10.46 0.22
C THR A 82 0.24 -9.79 0.49
N ALA A 83 -0.76 -10.04 -0.35
CA ALA A 83 -2.12 -9.54 -0.17
C ALA A 83 -2.77 -10.10 1.10
N GLU A 84 -2.68 -11.42 1.30
CA GLU A 84 -3.19 -12.08 2.51
C GLU A 84 -2.52 -11.53 3.77
N MET A 85 -1.20 -11.38 3.78
CA MET A 85 -0.49 -10.73 4.89
C MET A 85 -0.99 -9.30 5.15
N GLY A 86 -1.23 -8.53 4.09
CA GLY A 86 -1.74 -7.16 4.20
C GLY A 86 -3.13 -7.10 4.81
N ARG A 87 -4.00 -8.04 4.41
CA ARG A 87 -5.33 -8.21 4.98
C ARG A 87 -5.25 -8.46 6.48
N GLU A 88 -4.41 -9.40 6.93
CA GLU A 88 -4.30 -9.73 8.36
C GLU A 88 -3.68 -8.60 9.19
N ILE A 89 -2.67 -7.89 8.66
CA ILE A 89 -1.99 -6.81 9.38
C ILE A 89 -2.89 -5.58 9.55
N PHE A 90 -3.66 -5.24 8.52
CA PHE A 90 -4.45 -4.00 8.45
C PHE A 90 -5.95 -4.20 8.61
N GLU A 91 -6.41 -5.43 8.75
CA GLU A 91 -7.83 -5.78 8.88
C GLU A 91 -8.67 -5.15 7.75
N THR A 92 -8.16 -5.25 6.51
CA THR A 92 -8.74 -4.58 5.33
C THR A 92 -8.91 -5.54 4.16
N SER A 93 -10.02 -5.44 3.44
CA SER A 93 -10.24 -6.17 2.18
C SER A 93 -9.67 -5.45 0.96
N TRP A 94 -9.17 -4.23 1.12
CA TRP A 94 -8.66 -3.42 0.01
C TRP A 94 -7.22 -3.79 -0.32
N LEU A 95 -6.91 -3.85 -1.61
CA LEU A 95 -5.58 -4.15 -2.12
C LEU A 95 -5.27 -3.31 -3.36
N LYS A 96 -4.05 -2.74 -3.41
CA LYS A 96 -3.45 -2.27 -4.67
C LYS A 96 -2.58 -3.39 -5.22
N LEU A 97 -3.15 -4.17 -6.13
CA LEU A 97 -2.45 -5.27 -6.77
C LEU A 97 -1.38 -4.74 -7.73
N GLU A 98 -0.17 -5.23 -7.56
CA GLU A 98 1.02 -4.95 -8.37
C GLU A 98 1.78 -6.25 -8.63
N VAL A 99 1.99 -6.59 -9.91
CA VAL A 99 2.88 -7.68 -10.33
C VAL A 99 3.86 -7.10 -11.33
N ILE A 100 5.14 -7.04 -10.97
CA ILE A 100 6.20 -6.43 -11.78
C ILE A 100 6.61 -7.40 -12.89
N GLY A 101 6.55 -6.94 -14.13
CA GLY A 101 7.01 -7.69 -15.31
C GLY A 101 8.42 -7.32 -15.74
N ASP A 102 8.88 -6.11 -15.42
CA ASP A 102 10.21 -5.62 -15.78
C ASP A 102 10.82 -4.81 -14.64
N ASP A 103 12.01 -5.21 -14.18
CA ASP A 103 12.67 -4.62 -13.01
C ASP A 103 13.27 -3.24 -13.26
N TYR A 104 13.51 -2.88 -14.53
CA TYR A 104 14.16 -1.62 -14.88
C TYR A 104 13.13 -0.51 -15.06
N THR A 105 12.13 -0.77 -15.90
CA THR A 105 11.02 0.13 -16.21
C THR A 105 9.92 0.10 -15.16
N LEU A 106 9.86 -0.93 -14.32
CA LEU A 106 8.81 -1.20 -13.34
C LEU A 106 7.42 -1.37 -13.97
N GLN A 107 7.35 -1.71 -15.25
CA GLN A 107 6.08 -2.00 -15.91
C GLN A 107 5.43 -3.26 -15.31
N PRO A 108 4.09 -3.28 -15.22
CA PRO A 108 3.38 -4.44 -14.72
C PRO A 108 3.43 -5.61 -15.72
N HIS A 109 3.39 -6.83 -15.22
CA HIS A 109 3.21 -8.01 -16.06
C HIS A 109 1.73 -8.14 -16.45
N PRO A 110 1.33 -7.97 -17.72
CA PRO A 110 -0.08 -7.85 -18.09
C PRO A 110 -0.90 -9.12 -17.84
N PHE A 111 -0.33 -10.31 -18.06
CA PHE A 111 -1.05 -11.58 -17.86
C PHE A 111 -1.10 -12.02 -16.39
N LEU A 112 0.05 -12.12 -15.72
CA LEU A 112 0.11 -12.47 -14.29
C LEU A 112 -0.65 -11.50 -13.40
N LEU A 113 -0.79 -10.22 -13.78
CA LEU A 113 -1.60 -9.26 -13.04
C LEU A 113 -3.09 -9.62 -13.07
N VAL A 114 -3.60 -10.09 -14.22
CA VAL A 114 -4.99 -10.56 -14.36
C VAL A 114 -5.17 -11.86 -13.58
N GLU A 115 -4.27 -12.82 -13.75
CA GLU A 115 -4.31 -14.10 -13.02
C GLU A 115 -4.28 -13.91 -11.50
N ALA A 116 -3.51 -12.94 -10.99
CA ALA A 116 -3.48 -12.62 -9.56
C ALA A 116 -4.74 -11.88 -9.04
N ALA A 117 -5.61 -11.42 -9.94
CA ALA A 117 -6.85 -10.73 -9.59
C ALA A 117 -8.10 -11.65 -9.62
N GLU A 118 -7.99 -12.85 -10.19
CA GLU A 118 -9.02 -13.89 -10.19
C GLU A 118 -9.17 -14.58 -8.83
#